data_AF-A0A938Q3Q6-F1
#
_entry.id   AF-A0A938Q3Q6-F1
#
_cell.length_a   1.000
_cell.length_b   1.000
_cell.length_c   1.000
_cell.angle_alpha   90.00
_cell.angle_beta   90.00
_cell.angle_gamma   90.00
#
_symmetry.space_group_name_H-M   'P 1'
#
loop_
_entity.id
_entity.type
_entity.pdbx_description
1 polymer ?
#
loop_
_entity_poly.entity_id
_entity_poly.type
_entity_poly.pdbx_seq_one_letter_code
_entity_poly.pdbx_strand_id
1 'polypeptide(L)'
;MNIKEIAFSSPDRAQSVPVIIEIPAYADPIKYELDKESGVLAVDRFLQTPMQYPCHYGLIPNTLGGDGDPLDVLVYAPYKLIPGCLIRVRLLGGIVMHDESGEDLKFIAVPISKLSPEFEKFQEVHDLDEGLIKKIFHFFEHYKDLEKGKWVKMGEIFSAQKAREVLLSSIT
;
A
#
# COMPACT_ATOMS: atom_id res chain seq x y z
N MET A 1 -13.35 8.23 12.45
CA MET A 1 -13.66 8.14 11.00
C MET A 1 -14.56 6.92 10.81
N ASN A 2 -15.67 7.00 10.08
CA ASN A 2 -16.49 5.79 9.82
C ASN A 2 -15.99 5.08 8.55
N ILE A 3 -15.06 4.14 8.71
CA ILE A 3 -14.39 3.46 7.58
C ILE A 3 -15.39 2.69 6.71
N LYS A 4 -16.46 2.16 7.31
CA LYS A 4 -17.53 1.41 6.63
C LYS A 4 -18.34 2.27 5.65
N GLU A 5 -18.33 3.59 5.83
CA GLU A 5 -19.02 4.53 4.92
C GLU A 5 -18.15 4.99 3.75
N ILE A 6 -16.86 4.62 3.73
CA ILE A 6 -15.94 4.99 2.64
C ILE A 6 -16.26 4.12 1.42
N ALA A 7 -17.13 4.66 0.55
CA ALA A 7 -17.54 3.97 -0.66
C ALA A 7 -16.43 3.95 -1.73
N PHE A 8 -16.36 2.84 -2.47
CA PHE A 8 -15.82 2.85 -3.83
C PHE A 8 -16.81 3.63 -4.70
N SER A 9 -16.43 4.82 -5.17
CA SER A 9 -17.31 5.62 -6.03
C SER A 9 -17.63 4.85 -7.33
N SER A 10 -18.91 4.61 -7.62
CA SER A 10 -19.40 3.99 -8.87
C SER A 10 -19.36 5.00 -10.04
N PRO A 11 -19.03 4.62 -11.29
CA PRO A 11 -19.05 3.27 -11.88
C PRO A 11 -17.68 2.62 -12.14
N ASP A 12 -16.56 3.30 -11.86
CA ASP A 12 -15.24 2.77 -12.21
C ASP A 12 -14.44 2.35 -10.97
N ARG A 13 -14.95 1.31 -10.30
CA ARG A 13 -14.45 0.79 -9.00
C ARG A 13 -12.95 0.46 -9.01
N ALA A 14 -12.39 0.18 -10.19
CA ALA A 14 -10.98 -0.16 -10.39
C ALA A 14 -10.07 1.05 -10.73
N GLN A 15 -10.64 2.18 -11.15
CA GLN A 15 -9.87 3.37 -11.55
C GLN A 15 -9.78 4.45 -10.47
N SER A 16 -10.57 4.33 -9.39
CA SER A 16 -10.60 5.28 -8.28
C SER A 16 -10.73 4.56 -6.93
N VAL A 17 -9.61 3.99 -6.49
CA VAL A 17 -9.51 3.19 -5.27
C VAL A 17 -9.28 4.10 -4.06
N PRO A 18 -10.11 4.04 -3.00
CA PRO A 18 -9.84 4.74 -1.76
C PRO A 18 -8.68 4.07 -1.02
N VAL A 19 -7.75 4.87 -0.50
CA VAL A 19 -6.65 4.40 0.35
C VAL A 19 -6.55 5.29 1.58
N ILE A 20 -6.57 4.67 2.77
CA ILE A 20 -6.26 5.36 4.02
C ILE A 20 -4.76 5.22 4.25
N ILE A 21 -4.05 6.35 4.35
CA ILE A 21 -2.61 6.35 4.56
C ILE A 21 -2.31 6.12 6.03
N GLU A 22 -1.44 5.16 6.34
CA GLU A 22 -1.01 4.88 7.71
C GLU A 22 0.40 5.40 7.94
N ILE A 23 1.31 5.17 6.98
CA ILE A 23 2.72 5.55 7.10
C ILE A 23 3.09 6.45 5.92
N PRO A 24 3.45 7.72 6.16
CA PRO A 24 3.90 8.58 5.10
C PRO A 24 5.28 8.18 4.57
N ALA A 25 5.49 8.35 3.27
CA ALA A 25 6.80 8.19 2.63
C ALA A 25 7.88 9.00 3.36
N TYR A 26 9.04 8.38 3.60
CA TYR A 26 10.18 8.99 4.26
C TYR A 26 9.83 9.63 5.62
N ALA A 27 8.90 9.03 6.36
CA ALA A 27 8.59 9.41 7.74
C ALA A 27 9.56 8.78 8.74
N ASP A 28 9.47 9.23 9.99
CA ASP A 28 10.14 8.57 11.10
C ASP A 28 9.78 7.08 11.12
N PRO A 29 10.69 6.20 11.61
CA PRO A 29 10.56 4.75 11.57
C PRO A 29 9.49 4.22 12.55
N ILE A 30 8.24 4.66 12.37
CA ILE A 30 7.08 4.30 13.17
C ILE A 30 6.09 3.62 12.23
N LYS A 31 5.77 2.35 12.51
CA LYS A 31 4.63 1.70 11.88
C LYS A 31 3.38 2.06 12.65
N TYR A 32 2.62 2.97 12.07
CA TYR A 32 1.23 3.18 12.46
C TYR A 32 0.35 2.11 11.82
N GLU A 33 -0.75 1.82 12.50
CA GLU A 33 -1.79 0.94 12.00
C GLU A 33 -3.15 1.46 12.47
N LEU A 34 -4.13 1.39 11.60
CA LEU A 34 -5.49 1.79 11.91
C LEU A 34 -6.17 0.69 12.73
N ASP A 35 -6.46 1.00 13.98
CA ASP A 35 -7.30 0.12 14.79
C ASP A 35 -8.72 0.11 14.19
N LYS A 36 -9.12 -1.06 13.68
CA LYS A 36 -10.35 -1.22 12.88
C LYS A 36 -11.61 -1.01 13.71
N GLU A 37 -11.55 -1.28 15.01
CA GLU A 37 -12.68 -1.14 15.92
C GLU A 37 -12.93 0.33 16.28
N SER A 38 -11.89 1.05 16.72
CA SER A 38 -12.01 2.46 17.12
C SER A 38 -11.89 3.46 15.95
N GLY A 39 -11.27 3.06 14.84
CA GLY A 39 -10.92 3.93 13.73
C GLY A 39 -9.84 4.96 14.07
N VAL A 40 -9.01 4.66 15.08
CA VAL A 40 -7.88 5.49 15.53
C VAL A 40 -6.57 4.89 15.03
N LEU A 41 -5.62 5.74 14.63
CA LEU A 41 -4.26 5.28 14.36
C LEU A 41 -3.55 4.94 15.65
N ALA A 42 -3.14 3.69 15.79
CA ALA A 42 -2.29 3.19 16.85
C ALA A 42 -0.85 3.06 16.36
N VAL A 43 0.09 3.12 17.29
CA VAL A 43 1.47 2.70 17.02
C VAL A 43 1.53 1.19 17.16
N ASP A 44 1.76 0.48 16.06
CA ASP A 44 2.02 -0.97 16.08
C ASP A 44 3.42 -1.22 16.64
N ARG A 45 4.44 -0.61 16.01
CA ARG A 45 5.84 -0.72 16.46
C ARG A 45 6.73 0.38 15.91
N PHE A 46 7.92 0.49 16.51
CA PHE A 46 9.04 1.22 15.94
C PHE A 46 9.89 0.27 15.09
N LEU A 47 10.31 0.69 13.89
CA LEU A 47 11.23 -0.13 13.09
C LEU A 47 12.58 -0.17 13.82
N GLN A 48 13.15 -1.38 13.90
CA GLN A 48 14.44 -1.58 14.55
C GLN A 48 15.62 -1.27 13.62
N THR A 49 15.37 -1.27 12.31
CA THR A 49 16.32 -0.87 11.28
C THR A 49 16.27 0.65 11.05
N PRO A 50 17.37 1.29 10.64
CA PRO A 50 17.40 2.72 10.29
C PRO A 50 16.80 2.95 8.88
N MET A 51 15.64 2.36 8.60
CA MET A 51 14.98 2.39 7.30
C MET A 51 13.68 3.20 7.35
N GLN A 52 13.27 3.72 6.21
CA GLN A 52 12.03 4.47 6.04
C GLN A 52 11.29 3.96 4.81
N TYR A 53 9.96 4.00 4.84
CA TYR A 53 9.14 3.58 3.71
C TYR A 53 9.42 4.47 2.48
N PRO A 54 9.74 3.88 1.30
CA PRO A 54 10.08 4.65 0.10
C PRO A 54 8.85 5.26 -0.61
N CYS A 55 7.65 4.77 -0.27
CA CYS A 55 6.35 5.25 -0.72
C CYS A 55 5.43 5.41 0.50
N HIS A 56 4.29 6.08 0.33
CA HIS A 56 3.27 6.05 1.38
C HIS A 56 2.73 4.62 1.49
N TYR A 57 2.47 4.17 2.70
CA TYR A 57 1.86 2.89 2.98
C TYR A 57 0.49 3.09 3.58
N GLY A 58 -0.46 2.26 3.18
CA GLY A 58 -1.79 2.27 3.77
C GLY A 58 -2.61 1.09 3.30
N LEU A 59 -3.90 1.17 3.60
CA LEU A 59 -4.86 0.11 3.36
C LEU A 59 -6.01 0.57 2.47
N ILE A 60 -6.63 -0.39 1.79
CA ILE A 60 -7.87 -0.19 1.04
C ILE A 60 -9.04 -0.57 1.96
N PRO A 61 -9.87 0.39 2.41
CA PRO A 61 -10.97 0.09 3.31
C PRO A 61 -12.04 -0.77 2.62
N ASN A 62 -12.80 -1.51 3.43
CA ASN A 62 -13.86 -2.42 2.95
C ASN A 62 -13.32 -3.46 1.94
N THR A 63 -12.15 -4.01 2.25
CA THR A 63 -11.57 -5.16 1.56
C THR A 63 -11.10 -6.20 2.57
N LEU A 64 -10.97 -7.45 2.12
CA LEU A 64 -10.43 -8.57 2.89
C LEU A 64 -9.38 -9.31 2.03
N GLY A 65 -8.14 -9.29 2.49
CA GLY A 65 -7.01 -10.04 1.97
C GLY A 65 -7.00 -11.50 2.43
N GLY A 66 -6.06 -12.28 1.92
CA GLY A 66 -5.94 -13.72 2.23
C GLY A 66 -5.55 -14.02 3.68
N ASP A 67 -4.97 -13.04 4.37
CA ASP A 67 -4.55 -13.07 5.77
C ASP A 67 -5.65 -12.60 6.75
N GLY A 68 -6.78 -12.11 6.23
CA GLY A 68 -7.87 -11.55 7.03
C GLY A 68 -7.75 -10.05 7.32
N ASP A 69 -6.72 -9.39 6.79
CA ASP A 69 -6.53 -7.95 6.89
C ASP A 69 -6.98 -7.24 5.59
N PRO A 70 -7.30 -5.93 5.63
CA PRO A 70 -7.56 -5.19 4.40
C PRO A 70 -6.36 -5.21 3.46
N LEU A 71 -6.61 -5.07 2.15
CA LEU A 71 -5.53 -5.05 1.15
C LEU A 71 -4.58 -3.88 1.37
N ASP A 72 -3.28 -4.18 1.40
CA ASP A 72 -2.20 -3.22 1.56
C ASP A 72 -1.76 -2.59 0.23
N VAL A 73 -1.38 -1.31 0.29
CA VAL A 73 -0.99 -0.54 -0.88
C VAL A 73 0.13 0.46 -0.60
N LEU A 74 1.09 0.49 -1.52
CA LEU A 74 2.11 1.51 -1.65
C LEU A 74 1.63 2.60 -2.61
N VAL A 75 1.59 3.84 -2.16
CA VAL A 75 1.19 4.99 -2.98
C VAL A 75 2.40 5.86 -3.28
N TYR A 76 2.81 5.90 -4.55
CA TYR A 76 3.81 6.83 -5.04
C TYR A 76 3.12 8.16 -5.39
N ALA A 77 3.44 9.23 -4.65
CA ALA A 77 2.77 10.54 -4.75
C ALA A 77 3.81 11.68 -4.72
N PRO A 78 3.48 12.88 -5.24
CA PRO A 78 4.47 13.96 -5.40
C PRO A 78 4.87 14.61 -4.07
N TYR A 79 4.02 14.51 -3.03
CA TYR A 79 4.24 15.14 -1.74
C TYR A 79 3.97 14.18 -0.58
N LYS A 80 4.45 14.55 0.60
CA LYS A 80 4.21 13.80 1.82
C LYS A 80 2.75 13.94 2.25
N LEU A 81 2.09 12.82 2.51
CA LEU A 81 0.73 12.76 3.03
C LEU A 81 0.74 12.68 4.55
N ILE A 82 -0.41 12.91 5.16
CA ILE A 82 -0.59 12.88 6.62
C ILE A 82 -1.20 11.52 7.00
N PRO A 83 -0.72 10.85 8.07
CA PRO A 83 -1.37 9.64 8.57
C PRO A 83 -2.86 9.86 8.82
N GLY A 84 -3.68 8.89 8.40
CA GLY A 84 -5.13 8.87 8.54
C GLY A 84 -5.87 9.63 7.44
N CYS A 85 -5.16 10.25 6.49
CA CYS A 85 -5.83 10.87 5.36
C CYS A 85 -6.32 9.83 4.34
N LEU A 86 -7.36 10.19 3.60
CA LEU A 86 -7.88 9.39 2.49
C LEU A 86 -7.37 9.97 1.16
N ILE A 87 -6.80 9.13 0.30
CA ILE A 87 -6.42 9.48 -1.07
C ILE A 87 -7.12 8.55 -2.07
N ARG A 88 -7.46 9.07 -3.25
CA ARG A 88 -7.96 8.27 -4.39
C ARG A 88 -6.81 7.96 -5.33
N VAL A 89 -6.63 6.67 -5.62
CA VAL A 89 -5.51 6.17 -6.41
C VAL A 89 -5.97 5.28 -7.56
N ARG A 90 -5.09 5.06 -8.52
CA ARG A 90 -5.20 4.04 -9.55
C ARG A 90 -4.08 3.01 -9.35
N LEU A 91 -4.46 1.74 -9.42
CA LEU A 91 -3.53 0.62 -9.29
C LEU A 91 -2.67 0.46 -10.56
N LEU A 92 -1.38 0.25 -10.35
CA LEU A 92 -0.37 -0.06 -11.37
C LEU A 92 0.00 -1.55 -11.39
N GLY A 93 -0.44 -2.32 -10.41
CA GLY A 93 0.00 -3.69 -10.19
C GLY A 93 0.36 -3.88 -8.72
N GLY A 94 1.37 -4.71 -8.47
CA GLY A 94 1.93 -4.87 -7.13
C GLY A 94 3.07 -5.88 -7.12
N ILE A 95 3.50 -6.23 -5.92
CA ILE A 95 4.58 -7.18 -5.67
C ILE A 95 4.03 -8.32 -4.82
N VAL A 96 4.35 -9.55 -5.21
CA VAL A 96 4.19 -10.72 -4.35
C VAL A 96 5.38 -10.77 -3.40
N MET A 97 5.14 -10.90 -2.10
CA MET A 97 6.18 -11.24 -1.14
C MET A 97 5.74 -12.41 -0.29
N HIS A 98 6.71 -13.09 0.32
CA HIS A 98 6.46 -14.15 1.28
C HIS A 98 7.15 -13.80 2.59
N ASP A 99 6.43 -13.91 3.70
CA ASP A 99 7.00 -13.75 5.03
C ASP A 99 6.71 -14.97 5.91
N GLU A 100 6.98 -14.86 7.21
CA GLU A 100 6.75 -15.96 8.15
C GLU A 100 5.28 -16.44 8.24
N SER A 101 4.33 -15.62 7.79
CA SER A 101 2.88 -15.88 7.83
C SER A 101 2.31 -16.37 6.50
N GLY A 102 3.06 -16.29 5.40
CA GLY A 102 2.63 -16.81 4.09
C GLY A 102 2.85 -15.83 2.94
N GLU A 103 2.00 -15.93 1.91
CA GLU A 103 1.97 -14.99 0.80
C GLU A 103 1.33 -13.67 1.24
N ASP A 104 1.97 -12.57 0.87
CA ASP A 104 1.54 -11.21 1.17
C ASP A 104 1.65 -10.35 -0.10
N LEU A 105 0.54 -9.77 -0.53
CA LEU A 105 0.46 -8.96 -1.75
C LEU A 105 0.52 -7.48 -1.38
N LYS A 106 1.52 -6.76 -1.90
CA LYS A 106 1.62 -5.31 -1.75
C LYS A 106 1.29 -4.62 -3.06
N PHE A 107 0.14 -3.94 -3.09
CA PHE A 107 -0.30 -3.23 -4.28
C PHE A 107 0.58 -1.99 -4.49
N ILE A 108 0.74 -1.55 -5.73
CA ILE A 108 1.41 -0.30 -6.06
C ILE A 108 0.42 0.59 -6.80
N ALA A 109 0.33 1.84 -6.38
CA ALA A 109 -0.64 2.79 -6.90
C ALA A 109 -0.08 4.20 -7.00
N VAL A 110 -0.77 5.02 -7.80
CA VAL A 110 -0.49 6.44 -8.00
C VAL A 110 -1.78 7.25 -7.86
N PRO A 111 -1.72 8.55 -7.51
CA PRO A 111 -2.91 9.41 -7.47
C PRO A 111 -3.70 9.36 -8.77
N ILE A 112 -5.04 9.44 -8.69
CA ILE A 112 -5.88 9.59 -9.88
C ILE A 112 -5.54 10.90 -10.62
N SER A 113 -5.78 10.95 -11.94
CA SER A 113 -5.48 12.12 -12.77
C SER A 113 -6.09 13.42 -12.26
N LYS A 114 -7.28 13.36 -11.65
CA LYS A 114 -7.94 14.53 -11.04
C LYS A 114 -7.09 15.19 -9.95
N LEU A 115 -6.29 14.41 -9.21
CA LEU A 115 -5.40 14.92 -8.17
C LEU A 115 -4.06 15.37 -8.75
N SER A 116 -3.54 14.67 -9.76
CA SER A 116 -2.20 14.89 -10.29
C SER A 116 -2.10 14.36 -11.73
N PRO A 117 -2.35 15.21 -12.75
CA PRO A 117 -2.30 14.80 -14.15
C PRO A 117 -0.94 14.25 -14.59
N GLU A 118 0.17 14.63 -13.94
CA GLU A 118 1.50 14.13 -14.31
C GLU A 118 1.68 12.61 -14.10
N PHE A 119 0.77 11.96 -13.36
CA PHE A 119 0.76 10.51 -13.13
C PHE A 119 -0.01 9.72 -14.19
N GLU A 120 -0.60 10.37 -15.20
CA GLU A 120 -1.28 9.70 -16.33
C GLU A 120 -0.34 8.81 -17.14
N LYS A 121 0.96 9.14 -17.15
CA LYS A 121 1.97 8.35 -17.88
C LYS A 121 2.26 6.98 -17.26
N PHE A 122 1.91 6.76 -15.99
CA PHE A 122 2.17 5.48 -15.30
C PHE A 122 0.96 4.57 -15.43
N GLN A 123 1.03 3.46 -16.14
CA GLN A 123 -0.06 2.51 -16.33
C GLN A 123 0.21 1.16 -15.67
N GLU A 124 1.48 0.76 -15.62
CA GLU A 124 1.99 -0.45 -14.99
C GLU A 124 3.13 -0.12 -14.00
N VAL A 125 3.49 -1.06 -13.12
CA VAL A 125 4.60 -0.86 -12.15
C VAL A 125 5.91 -0.51 -12.85
N HIS A 126 6.17 -1.10 -14.03
CA HIS A 126 7.40 -0.88 -14.79
C HIS A 126 7.51 0.51 -15.44
N ASP A 127 6.44 1.32 -15.42
CA ASP A 127 6.51 2.71 -15.86
C ASP A 127 7.14 3.62 -14.79
N LEU A 128 7.24 3.14 -13.54
CA LEU A 128 7.94 3.84 -12.46
C LEU A 128 9.45 3.81 -12.66
N ASP A 129 10.15 4.75 -12.01
CA ASP A 129 11.61 4.77 -11.98
C ASP A 129 12.17 3.43 -11.44
N GLU A 130 13.11 2.82 -12.19
CA GLU A 130 13.71 1.54 -11.81
C GLU A 130 14.42 1.65 -10.43
N GLY A 131 14.99 2.81 -10.11
CA GLY A 131 15.58 3.09 -8.81
C GLY A 131 14.55 3.08 -7.68
N LEU A 132 13.33 3.57 -7.91
CA LEU A 132 12.23 3.46 -6.96
C LEU A 132 11.83 1.99 -6.74
N ILE A 133 11.69 1.20 -7.80
CA ILE A 133 11.33 -0.23 -7.69
C ILE A 133 12.40 -0.98 -6.88
N LYS A 134 13.69 -0.74 -7.16
CA LYS A 134 14.80 -1.32 -6.39
C LYS A 134 14.75 -0.94 -4.91
N LYS A 135 14.43 0.33 -4.60
CA LYS A 135 14.26 0.78 -3.20
C LYS A 135 13.09 0.08 -2.51
N ILE A 136 11.96 -0.13 -3.19
CA ILE A 136 10.81 -0.87 -2.64
C ILE A 136 11.21 -2.31 -2.31
N PHE A 137 11.84 -3.02 -3.25
CA PHE A 137 12.30 -4.39 -3.04
C PHE A 137 13.28 -4.48 -1.86
N HIS A 138 14.32 -3.64 -1.87
CA HIS A 138 15.31 -3.62 -0.80
C HIS A 138 14.69 -3.26 0.57
N PHE A 139 13.72 -2.34 0.59
CA PHE A 139 13.02 -1.98 1.83
C PHE A 139 12.29 -3.20 2.42
N PHE A 140 11.43 -3.86 1.66
CA PHE A 140 10.62 -4.97 2.18
C PHE A 140 11.47 -6.19 2.52
N GLU A 141 12.55 -6.45 1.80
CA GLU A 141 13.46 -7.56 2.09
C GLU A 141 14.19 -7.38 3.43
N HIS A 142 14.50 -6.14 3.82
CA HIS A 142 15.40 -5.87 4.95
C HIS A 142 14.78 -5.16 6.16
N TYR A 143 13.61 -4.52 6.05
CA TYR A 143 13.09 -3.69 7.15
C TYR A 143 12.85 -4.46 8.46
N LYS A 144 12.62 -5.79 8.35
CA LYS A 144 12.42 -6.74 9.45
C LYS A 144 13.71 -7.46 9.90
N ASP A 145 14.89 -7.17 9.35
CA ASP A 145 16.14 -7.93 9.59
C ASP A 145 16.55 -8.03 11.08
N LEU A 146 16.21 -7.01 11.87
CA LEU A 146 16.52 -6.96 13.30
C LEU A 146 15.37 -7.49 14.18
N GLU A 147 14.21 -7.78 13.59
CA GLU A 147 13.07 -8.36 14.30
C GLU A 147 13.26 -9.89 14.43
N LYS A 148 13.40 -10.39 15.66
CA LYS A 148 13.70 -11.81 15.92
C LYS A 148 12.64 -12.75 15.33
N GLY A 149 13.06 -13.62 14.42
CA GLY A 149 12.21 -14.65 13.82
C GLY A 149 11.35 -14.16 12.65
N LYS A 150 11.51 -12.91 12.24
CA LYS A 150 10.84 -12.32 11.08
C LYS A 150 11.75 -12.38 9.86
N TRP A 151 11.16 -12.52 8.67
CA TRP A 151 11.90 -12.51 7.40
C TRP A 151 10.95 -12.15 6.27
N VAL A 152 11.48 -11.67 5.15
CA VAL A 152 10.71 -11.43 3.93
C VAL A 152 11.50 -11.94 2.73
N LYS A 153 10.82 -12.54 1.76
CA LYS A 153 11.36 -12.90 0.46
C LYS A 153 10.53 -12.24 -0.63
N MET A 154 11.21 -11.48 -1.48
CA MET A 154 10.57 -10.82 -2.61
C MET A 154 10.25 -11.83 -3.72
N GLY A 155 9.04 -11.73 -4.27
CA GLY A 155 8.56 -12.50 -5.40
C GLY A 155 8.44 -11.64 -6.66
N GLU A 156 7.49 -12.01 -7.52
CA GLU A 156 7.27 -11.36 -8.81
C GLU A 156 6.42 -10.08 -8.72
N ILE A 157 6.60 -9.21 -9.71
CA ILE A 157 5.71 -8.07 -9.94
C ILE A 157 4.50 -8.57 -10.73
N PHE A 158 3.29 -8.26 -10.25
CA PHE A 158 2.05 -8.57 -10.96
C PHE A 158 1.45 -7.32 -11.62
N SER A 159 0.69 -7.54 -12.70
CA SER A 159 0.15 -6.49 -13.57
C SER A 159 -0.98 -5.68 -12.92
N ALA A 160 -1.23 -4.48 -13.46
CA ALA A 160 -2.37 -3.67 -13.09
C ALA A 160 -3.70 -4.42 -13.26
N GLN A 161 -3.83 -5.27 -14.28
CA GLN A 161 -4.99 -6.13 -14.47
C GLN A 161 -5.17 -7.09 -13.29
N LYS A 162 -4.12 -7.83 -12.91
CA LYS A 162 -4.18 -8.78 -11.79
C LYS A 162 -4.54 -8.07 -10.47
N ALA A 163 -3.98 -6.88 -10.24
CA ALA A 163 -4.31 -6.06 -9.08
C ALA A 163 -5.81 -5.75 -9.01
N ARG A 164 -6.41 -5.37 -10.15
CA ARG A 164 -7.85 -5.08 -10.22
C ARG A 164 -8.70 -6.32 -9.97
N GLU A 165 -8.31 -7.46 -10.50
CA GLU A 165 -9.00 -8.74 -10.27
C GLU A 165 -9.01 -9.10 -8.78
N VAL A 166 -7.84 -9.03 -8.12
CA VAL A 166 -7.71 -9.29 -6.68
C VAL A 166 -8.55 -8.29 -5.88
N LEU A 167 -8.44 -6.99 -6.17
CA LEU A 167 -9.25 -5.96 -5.51
C LEU A 167 -10.75 -6.29 -5.60
N LEU A 168 -11.26 -6.57 -6.80
CA LEU A 168 -12.68 -6.84 -7.00
C LEU A 168 -13.15 -8.10 -6.26
N SER A 169 -12.30 -9.12 -6.13
CA SER A 169 -12.62 -10.32 -5.34
C SER A 169 -12.55 -10.10 -3.82
N SER A 170 -11.88 -9.04 -3.38
CA SER A 170 -11.65 -8.76 -1.95
C SER A 170 -12.63 -7.74 -1.35
N ILE A 171 -13.45 -7.05 -2.14
CA ILE A 171 -14.41 -6.05 -1.61
C ILE A 171 -15.45 -6.73 -0.71
N THR A 172 -15.70 -6.14 0.47
CA THR A 172 -16.68 -6.61 1.46
C THR A 172 -17.94 -5.75 1.53
#